data_AF-A0A077JGH0-F1
#
_entry.id   AF-A0A077JGH0-F1
#
_cell.length_a   1.000
_cell.length_b   1.000
_cell.length_c   1.000
_cell.angle_alpha   90.00
_cell.angle_beta   90.00
_cell.angle_gamma   90.00
#
_symmetry.space_group_name_H-M   'P 1'
#
loop_
_entity.id
_entity.type
_entity.pdbx_description
1 polymer ?
#
loop_
_entity_poly.entity_id
_entity_poly.type
_entity_poly.pdbx_seq_one_letter_code
_entity_poly.pdbx_strand_id
1 'polypeptide(L)'
;MKTFAAILAALIACALAEQKCQPNSHGVRVYQGKKCASTTRYNDGHRGSCGCGPAASDTPFDWNMSKHVTAPNQMYYDNGGNSQWCGKNCGKCVKLTPTGGFVPGNGKAPQHRNPVVFMVTNSCPINENRVWCGQSGKPGTNKVNDHGYEAHFDLQNNKNQVLQGLGWDNAEVTWQEVSCPHDYASLWSKCECHGHH
;
A
#
# COMPACT_ATOMS: atom_id res chain seq x y z
N MET A 1 6.47 -31.77 -55.69
CA MET A 1 6.99 -30.49 -55.18
C MET A 1 5.89 -29.45 -55.17
N LYS A 2 5.40 -29.07 -53.98
CA LYS A 2 5.24 -27.68 -53.54
C LYS A 2 4.60 -27.69 -52.15
N THR A 3 5.49 -27.40 -51.23
CA THR A 3 5.41 -27.23 -49.79
C THR A 3 4.36 -26.21 -49.34
N PHE A 4 3.70 -26.56 -48.23
CA PHE A 4 3.23 -25.75 -47.11
C PHE A 4 3.45 -24.23 -47.15
N ALA A 5 2.38 -23.49 -46.84
CA ALA A 5 2.47 -22.28 -46.02
C ALA A 5 1.14 -22.05 -45.28
N ALA A 6 0.97 -22.74 -44.16
CA ALA A 6 0.04 -22.32 -43.13
C ALA A 6 0.65 -21.09 -42.44
N ILE A 7 0.19 -19.89 -42.79
CA ILE A 7 0.58 -18.67 -42.10
C ILE A 7 -0.19 -18.64 -40.78
N LEU A 8 0.46 -19.17 -39.75
CA LEU A 8 0.11 -19.01 -38.36
C LEU A 8 0.18 -17.52 -38.03
N ALA A 9 -0.96 -16.84 -38.07
CA ALA A 9 -1.10 -15.51 -37.48
C ALA A 9 -0.98 -15.67 -35.96
N ALA A 10 0.26 -15.65 -35.47
CA ALA A 10 0.55 -15.38 -34.07
C ALA A 10 0.17 -13.92 -33.82
N LEU A 11 -1.11 -13.68 -33.58
CA LEU A 11 -1.57 -12.49 -32.87
C LEU A 11 -0.82 -12.50 -31.55
N ILE A 12 0.18 -11.62 -31.46
CA ILE A 12 0.86 -11.26 -30.23
C ILE A 12 -0.24 -10.71 -29.32
N ALA A 13 -0.86 -11.60 -28.54
CA ALA A 13 -1.57 -11.24 -27.35
C ALA A 13 -0.52 -10.70 -26.39
N CYS A 14 -0.14 -9.44 -26.59
CA CYS A 14 0.45 -8.62 -25.55
C CYS A 14 -0.67 -8.36 -24.53
N ALA A 15 -1.12 -9.42 -23.86
CA ALA A 15 -1.88 -9.30 -22.64
C ALA A 15 -0.90 -8.63 -21.68
N LEU A 16 -0.99 -7.30 -21.60
CA LEU A 16 -0.40 -6.55 -20.52
C LEU A 16 -1.04 -7.12 -19.26
N ALA A 17 -0.40 -8.12 -18.64
CA ALA A 17 -0.89 -8.70 -17.40
C ALA A 17 -1.16 -7.53 -16.45
N GLU A 18 -2.43 -7.31 -16.11
CA GLU A 18 -2.86 -6.09 -15.43
C GLU A 18 -2.18 -6.04 -14.05
N GLN A 19 -2.12 -7.18 -13.36
CA GLN A 19 -1.19 -7.40 -12.24
C GLN A 19 0.15 -7.93 -12.76
N LYS A 20 1.26 -7.24 -12.43
CA LYS A 20 2.62 -7.64 -12.85
C LYS A 20 3.26 -8.59 -11.84
N CYS A 21 2.91 -8.48 -10.56
CA CYS A 21 3.41 -9.38 -9.54
C CYS A 21 2.80 -10.78 -9.68
N GLN A 22 3.65 -11.80 -9.70
CA GLN A 22 3.24 -13.20 -9.82
C GLN A 22 3.22 -13.86 -8.45
N PRO A 23 2.24 -14.73 -8.15
CA PRO A 23 2.25 -15.53 -6.93
C PRO A 23 3.50 -16.43 -6.87
N ASN A 24 4.17 -16.47 -5.73
CA ASN A 24 5.22 -17.46 -5.46
C ASN A 24 4.62 -18.82 -5.04
N SER A 25 5.46 -19.78 -4.65
CA SER A 25 5.05 -21.12 -4.17
C SER A 25 4.13 -21.11 -2.94
N HIS A 26 4.01 -19.97 -2.25
CA HIS A 26 3.14 -19.78 -1.08
C HIS A 26 1.93 -18.89 -1.38
N GLY A 27 1.66 -18.56 -2.64
CA GLY A 27 0.54 -17.72 -3.06
C GLY A 27 0.75 -16.22 -2.84
N VAL A 28 1.93 -15.79 -2.38
CA VAL A 28 2.24 -14.37 -2.16
C VAL A 28 2.74 -13.75 -3.47
N ARG A 29 2.11 -12.66 -3.91
CA ARG A 29 2.56 -11.91 -5.09
C ARG A 29 3.92 -11.24 -4.89
N VAL A 30 4.83 -11.50 -5.82
CA VAL A 30 6.18 -10.95 -5.87
C VAL A 30 6.51 -10.43 -7.27
N TYR A 31 7.42 -9.46 -7.36
CA TYR A 31 7.93 -8.92 -8.62
C TYR A 31 9.44 -8.82 -8.55
N GLN A 32 10.13 -9.56 -9.42
CA GLN A 32 11.60 -9.64 -9.45
C GLN A 32 12.20 -9.96 -8.07
N GLY A 33 11.59 -10.93 -7.36
CA GLY A 33 12.01 -11.34 -6.02
C GLY A 33 11.59 -10.40 -4.87
N LYS A 34 11.02 -9.23 -5.19
CA LYS A 34 10.53 -8.27 -4.17
C LYS A 34 9.07 -8.53 -3.83
N LYS A 35 8.73 -8.36 -2.56
CA LYS A 35 7.35 -8.47 -2.07
C LYS A 35 6.49 -7.35 -2.65
N CYS A 36 5.28 -7.71 -3.07
CA CYS A 36 4.31 -6.74 -3.57
C CYS A 36 3.24 -6.43 -2.55
N ALA A 37 2.68 -5.23 -2.68
CA ALA A 37 1.51 -4.77 -1.95
C ALA A 37 0.48 -4.22 -2.94
N SER A 38 -0.78 -4.27 -2.52
CA SER A 38 -1.84 -3.48 -3.16
C SER A 38 -1.95 -2.12 -2.50
N THR A 39 -2.46 -1.14 -3.23
CA THR A 39 -2.75 0.19 -2.70
C THR A 39 -4.19 0.57 -3.00
N THR A 40 -4.81 1.28 -2.07
CA THR A 40 -6.02 2.06 -2.31
C THR A 40 -5.78 3.52 -1.91
N ARG A 41 -6.81 4.34 -1.99
CA ARG A 41 -6.77 5.73 -1.54
C ARG A 41 -7.97 5.98 -0.63
N TYR A 42 -7.76 6.72 0.44
CA TYR A 42 -8.82 7.14 1.35
C TYR A 42 -8.76 8.63 1.65
N ASN A 43 -9.91 9.11 2.15
CA ASN A 43 -10.04 10.40 2.78
C ASN A 43 -11.19 10.31 3.79
N ASP A 44 -10.86 10.20 5.07
CA ASP A 44 -11.83 10.08 6.16
C ASP A 44 -11.89 11.33 7.06
N GLY A 45 -10.86 12.18 7.03
CA GLY A 45 -10.77 13.39 7.84
C GLY A 45 -10.41 13.15 9.31
N HIS A 46 -10.12 11.91 9.70
CA HIS A 46 -9.89 11.55 11.11
C HIS A 46 -8.45 11.79 11.55
N ARG A 47 -8.25 11.88 12.88
CA ARG A 47 -6.92 11.98 13.49
C ARG A 47 -6.01 10.81 13.16
N GLY A 48 -6.62 9.65 12.93
CA GLY A 48 -5.95 8.38 12.67
C GLY A 48 -5.45 7.68 13.94
N SER A 49 -5.27 6.37 13.82
CA SER A 49 -4.98 5.46 14.94
C SER A 49 -3.58 5.61 15.56
N CYS A 50 -2.68 6.40 14.96
CA CYS A 50 -1.40 6.75 15.55
C CYS A 50 -1.41 8.10 16.29
N GLY A 51 -2.58 8.75 16.42
CA GLY A 51 -2.74 9.98 17.19
C GLY A 51 -2.00 11.18 16.64
N CYS A 52 -1.96 11.33 15.32
CA CYS A 52 -1.29 12.46 14.67
C CYS A 52 -2.21 13.69 14.56
N GLY A 53 -2.61 14.20 15.73
CA GLY A 53 -3.43 15.39 15.94
C GLY A 53 -3.51 15.76 17.43
N PRO A 54 -4.21 16.85 17.82
CA PRO A 54 -4.36 17.21 19.22
C PRO A 54 -5.10 16.12 20.02
N ALA A 55 -4.55 15.73 21.18
CA ALA A 55 -5.01 14.59 21.98
C ALA A 55 -6.49 14.63 22.40
N ALA A 56 -7.05 15.83 22.58
CA ALA A 56 -8.45 16.02 23.02
C ALA A 56 -9.47 16.07 21.85
N SER A 57 -9.06 15.78 20.62
CA SER A 57 -9.92 15.91 19.43
C SER A 57 -9.68 14.81 18.42
N ASP A 58 -10.67 14.57 17.55
CA ASP A 58 -10.51 13.77 16.32
C ASP A 58 -10.13 14.64 15.12
N THR A 59 -9.26 15.64 15.36
CA THR A 59 -8.77 16.54 14.31
C THR A 59 -7.33 16.16 13.97
N PRO A 60 -7.03 15.80 12.71
CA PRO A 60 -5.65 15.53 12.30
C PRO A 60 -4.83 16.81 12.22
N PHE A 61 -3.52 16.71 12.41
CA PHE A 61 -2.63 17.79 11.98
C PHE A 61 -2.67 17.96 10.45
N ASP A 62 -2.54 19.19 9.96
CA ASP A 62 -2.58 19.49 8.52
C ASP A 62 -1.60 18.66 7.68
N TRP A 63 -0.42 18.38 8.23
CA TRP A 63 0.59 17.55 7.56
C TRP A 63 0.11 16.11 7.37
N ASN A 64 -0.67 15.56 8.31
CA ASN A 64 -1.18 14.20 8.24
C ASN A 64 -2.24 14.07 7.13
N MET A 65 -2.82 15.18 6.69
CA MET A 65 -3.78 15.23 5.59
C MET A 65 -3.16 15.57 4.23
N SER A 66 -1.92 16.07 4.20
CA SER A 66 -1.28 16.62 2.99
C SER A 66 0.02 15.92 2.58
N LYS A 67 0.71 15.24 3.50
CA LYS A 67 1.94 14.48 3.22
C LYS A 67 1.59 13.07 2.72
N HIS A 68 2.63 12.33 2.30
CA HIS A 68 2.53 10.92 1.97
C HIS A 68 2.49 10.09 3.26
N VAL A 69 1.28 9.82 3.73
CA VAL A 69 1.02 8.95 4.88
C VAL A 69 0.07 7.82 4.47
N THR A 70 0.06 6.73 5.24
CA THR A 70 -0.70 5.53 4.91
C THR A 70 -1.36 4.89 6.13
N ALA A 71 -2.49 4.24 5.87
CA ALA A 71 -3.17 3.29 6.73
C ALA A 71 -2.92 1.86 6.20
N PRO A 72 -1.92 1.12 6.69
CA PRO A 72 -1.70 -0.24 6.25
C PRO A 72 -2.74 -1.21 6.80
N ASN A 73 -2.84 -2.41 6.22
CA ASN A 73 -3.69 -3.46 6.77
C ASN A 73 -3.36 -3.74 8.24
N GLN A 74 -4.39 -4.00 9.04
CA GLN A 74 -4.33 -4.18 10.50
C GLN A 74 -3.18 -5.09 10.98
N MET A 75 -2.95 -6.21 10.30
CA MET A 75 -1.90 -7.16 10.70
C MET A 75 -0.48 -6.64 10.46
N TYR A 76 -0.27 -5.77 9.48
CA TYR A 76 0.98 -5.03 9.39
C TYR A 76 1.02 -3.89 10.42
N TYR A 77 -0.06 -3.11 10.52
CA TYR A 77 -0.16 -1.98 11.46
C TYR A 77 0.27 -2.32 12.89
N ASP A 78 -0.18 -3.46 13.43
CA ASP A 78 0.14 -3.90 14.78
C ASP A 78 1.08 -5.12 14.83
N ASN A 79 1.86 -5.35 13.77
CA ASN A 79 2.86 -6.43 13.70
C ASN A 79 2.30 -7.81 14.13
N GLY A 80 1.11 -8.14 13.62
CA GLY A 80 0.37 -9.38 13.88
C GLY A 80 -0.60 -9.32 15.07
N GLY A 81 -0.65 -8.19 15.79
CA GLY A 81 -1.66 -7.93 16.81
C GLY A 81 -2.97 -7.39 16.23
N ASN A 82 -3.89 -7.03 17.14
CA ASN A 82 -5.23 -6.53 16.82
C ASN A 82 -5.49 -5.12 17.37
N SER A 83 -4.46 -4.42 17.85
CA SER A 83 -4.65 -3.06 18.33
C SER A 83 -5.18 -2.15 17.22
N GLN A 84 -6.13 -1.31 17.56
CA GLN A 84 -6.65 -0.24 16.70
C GLN A 84 -6.12 1.14 17.13
N TRP A 85 -5.19 1.19 18.09
CA TRP A 85 -4.63 2.43 18.63
C TRP A 85 -3.16 2.24 19.00
N CYS A 86 -2.29 3.17 18.59
CA CYS A 86 -0.83 3.07 18.79
C CYS A 86 -0.24 1.70 18.42
N GLY A 87 -0.57 1.21 17.23
CA GLY A 87 -0.04 -0.06 16.73
C GLY A 87 1.48 -0.04 16.64
N LYS A 88 2.09 -1.22 16.76
CA LYS A 88 3.56 -1.37 16.81
C LYS A 88 4.32 -0.77 15.62
N ASN A 89 3.67 -0.63 14.46
CA ASN A 89 4.29 -0.05 13.27
C ASN A 89 3.89 1.42 13.00
N CYS A 90 3.21 2.09 13.94
CA CYS A 90 3.04 3.54 13.88
C CYS A 90 4.38 4.26 13.75
N GLY A 91 4.45 5.27 12.88
CA GLY A 91 5.67 6.04 12.61
C GLY A 91 6.71 5.32 11.74
N LYS A 92 6.52 4.05 11.38
CA LYS A 92 7.38 3.38 10.39
C LYS A 92 7.18 3.99 9.01
N CYS A 93 8.21 3.92 8.17
CA CYS A 93 8.13 4.35 6.79
C CYS A 93 8.31 3.18 5.83
N VAL A 94 7.49 3.18 4.78
CA VAL A 94 7.54 2.20 3.71
C VAL A 94 7.83 2.88 2.39
N LYS A 95 8.76 2.32 1.62
CA LYS A 95 9.03 2.75 0.25
C LYS A 95 8.20 1.91 -0.70
N LEU A 96 7.28 2.57 -1.41
CA LEU A 96 6.42 1.96 -2.41
C LEU A 96 6.96 2.29 -3.80
N THR A 97 7.18 1.27 -4.63
CA THR A 97 7.68 1.43 -6.00
C THR A 97 6.69 0.78 -6.97
N PRO A 98 6.03 1.53 -7.86
CA PRO A 98 5.07 0.94 -8.77
C PRO A 98 5.69 -0.07 -9.74
N THR A 99 5.01 -1.20 -9.92
CA THR A 99 5.40 -2.23 -10.90
C THR A 99 4.96 -1.88 -12.32
N GLY A 100 4.03 -0.93 -12.44
CA GLY A 100 3.26 -0.68 -13.65
C GLY A 100 1.98 -1.52 -13.75
N GLY A 101 1.71 -2.37 -12.76
CA GLY A 101 0.46 -3.12 -12.66
C GLY A 101 -0.61 -2.45 -11.81
N PHE A 102 -1.79 -3.05 -11.81
CA PHE A 102 -2.98 -2.69 -11.04
C PHE A 102 -3.92 -3.91 -10.98
N VAL A 103 -4.92 -3.89 -10.09
CA VAL A 103 -5.96 -4.93 -10.06
C VAL A 103 -7.03 -4.61 -11.12
N PRO A 104 -7.39 -5.57 -12.01
CA PRO A 104 -8.45 -5.41 -13.01
C PRO A 104 -9.72 -4.75 -12.46
N GLY A 105 -10.21 -3.73 -13.15
CA GLY A 105 -11.43 -2.98 -12.77
C GLY A 105 -11.32 -2.11 -11.51
N ASN A 106 -10.18 -2.15 -10.81
CA ASN A 106 -9.99 -1.47 -9.52
C ASN A 106 -8.79 -0.52 -9.51
N GLY A 107 -8.24 -0.17 -10.67
CA GLY A 107 -7.10 0.74 -10.78
C GLY A 107 -6.65 0.94 -12.22
N LYS A 108 -5.51 1.62 -12.39
CA LYS A 108 -4.87 1.86 -13.68
C LYS A 108 -3.36 1.80 -13.56
N ALA A 109 -2.70 1.49 -14.67
CA ALA A 109 -1.25 1.55 -14.74
C ALA A 109 -0.76 3.00 -14.47
N PRO A 110 0.16 3.20 -13.52
CA PRO A 110 0.70 4.53 -13.25
C PRO A 110 1.59 5.00 -14.40
N GLN A 111 1.56 6.30 -14.68
CA GLN A 111 2.35 6.93 -15.75
C GLN A 111 3.86 6.83 -15.50
N HIS A 112 4.27 6.80 -14.23
CA HIS A 112 5.66 6.78 -13.78
C HIS A 112 5.84 5.70 -12.72
N ARG A 113 7.07 5.22 -12.55
CA ARG A 113 7.43 4.22 -11.54
C ARG A 113 8.38 4.77 -10.48
N ASN A 114 8.36 6.08 -10.29
CA ASN A 114 9.17 6.73 -9.26
C ASN A 114 8.74 6.24 -7.88
N PRO A 115 9.68 5.80 -7.03
CA PRO A 115 9.33 5.34 -5.70
C PRO A 115 8.96 6.51 -4.79
N VAL A 116 8.04 6.27 -3.86
CA VAL A 116 7.61 7.24 -2.86
C VAL A 116 7.62 6.60 -1.49
N VAL A 117 8.05 7.35 -0.48
CA VAL A 117 8.07 6.90 0.92
C VAL A 117 6.82 7.42 1.62
N PHE A 118 6.11 6.54 2.30
CA PHE A 118 4.92 6.84 3.09
C PHE A 118 5.16 6.51 4.56
N MET A 119 4.67 7.35 5.48
CA MET A 119 4.69 7.07 6.92
C MET A 119 3.37 6.45 7.38
N VAL A 120 3.44 5.45 8.26
CA VAL A 120 2.28 4.84 8.90
C VAL A 120 1.73 5.78 9.97
N THR A 121 0.51 6.29 9.78
CA THR A 121 -0.15 7.21 10.74
C THR A 121 -1.58 6.80 11.08
N ASN A 122 -2.10 5.77 10.44
CA ASN A 122 -3.44 5.24 10.68
C ASN A 122 -3.46 3.71 10.45
N SER A 123 -4.62 3.08 10.53
CA SER A 123 -4.84 1.64 10.33
C SER A 123 -5.98 1.40 9.35
N CYS A 124 -5.87 0.39 8.50
CA CYS A 124 -6.96 -0.12 7.68
C CYS A 124 -7.52 -1.40 8.34
N PRO A 125 -8.66 -1.33 9.06
CA PRO A 125 -9.19 -2.45 9.82
C PRO A 125 -9.84 -3.52 8.93
N ILE A 126 -9.78 -4.78 9.37
CA ILE A 126 -10.27 -5.94 8.60
C ILE A 126 -11.79 -5.89 8.35
N ASN A 127 -12.58 -5.55 9.37
CA ASN A 127 -14.04 -5.71 9.35
C ASN A 127 -14.74 -4.92 8.25
N GLU A 128 -14.20 -3.75 7.91
CA GLU A 128 -14.79 -2.83 6.93
C GLU A 128 -14.10 -2.92 5.57
N ASN A 129 -12.85 -3.43 5.54
CA ASN A 129 -11.99 -3.38 4.35
C ASN A 129 -11.51 -4.77 3.91
N ARG A 130 -12.36 -5.80 4.10
CA ARG A 130 -11.99 -7.22 3.95
C ARG A 130 -11.26 -7.54 2.64
N VAL A 131 -11.69 -7.00 1.51
CA VAL A 131 -11.11 -7.28 0.19
C VAL A 131 -9.63 -6.88 0.11
N TRP A 132 -9.27 -5.75 0.73
CA TRP A 132 -7.96 -5.14 0.60
C TRP A 132 -7.07 -5.38 1.84
N CYS A 133 -7.66 -5.22 3.02
CA CYS A 133 -6.98 -5.25 4.31
C CYS A 133 -7.26 -6.53 5.13
N GLY A 134 -8.00 -7.48 4.57
CA GLY A 134 -8.42 -8.72 5.23
C GLY A 134 -7.35 -9.80 5.41
N GLN A 135 -6.06 -9.46 5.33
CA GLN A 135 -4.98 -10.40 5.64
C GLN A 135 -5.13 -10.88 7.08
N SER A 136 -5.17 -12.20 7.29
CA SER A 136 -5.31 -12.81 8.62
C SER A 136 -3.97 -12.99 9.36
N GLY A 137 -2.89 -12.39 8.88
CA GLY A 137 -1.56 -12.47 9.47
C GLY A 137 -0.65 -11.39 8.90
N LYS A 138 0.43 -11.09 9.64
CA LYS A 138 1.41 -10.08 9.22
C LYS A 138 2.23 -10.53 8.01
N PRO A 139 2.87 -9.61 7.26
CA PRO A 139 3.77 -10.00 6.19
C PRO A 139 4.83 -11.02 6.64
N GLY A 140 5.17 -11.94 5.73
CA GLY A 140 6.04 -13.09 6.05
C GLY A 140 5.32 -14.33 6.58
N THR A 141 4.01 -14.26 6.86
CA THR A 141 3.20 -15.44 7.29
C THR A 141 2.42 -16.11 6.16
N ASN A 142 2.66 -15.70 4.90
CA ASN A 142 1.95 -16.17 3.70
C ASN A 142 0.43 -15.94 3.72
N LYS A 143 -0.06 -15.03 4.57
CA LYS A 143 -1.45 -14.58 4.59
C LYS A 143 -1.59 -13.40 3.63
N VAL A 144 -2.54 -13.50 2.71
CA VAL A 144 -2.76 -12.53 1.64
C VAL A 144 -4.20 -12.03 1.67
N ASN A 145 -4.46 -10.88 1.05
CA ASN A 145 -5.82 -10.42 0.78
C ASN A 145 -6.41 -11.16 -0.44
N ASP A 146 -7.64 -10.79 -0.82
CA ASP A 146 -8.39 -11.42 -1.92
C ASP A 146 -7.71 -11.27 -3.29
N HIS A 147 -6.70 -10.39 -3.39
CA HIS A 147 -5.91 -10.16 -4.59
C HIS A 147 -4.51 -10.77 -4.55
N GLY A 148 -4.13 -11.49 -3.48
CA GLY A 148 -2.86 -12.21 -3.37
C GLY A 148 -1.68 -11.40 -2.81
N TYR A 149 -1.93 -10.23 -2.22
CA TYR A 149 -0.89 -9.40 -1.62
C TYR A 149 -0.81 -9.59 -0.09
N GLU A 150 0.39 -9.80 0.44
CA GLU A 150 0.62 -10.00 1.88
C GLU A 150 0.54 -8.71 2.71
N ALA A 151 0.56 -7.56 2.04
CA ALA A 151 0.39 -6.24 2.63
C ALA A 151 -0.55 -5.40 1.76
N HIS A 152 -1.25 -4.48 2.42
CA HIS A 152 -2.02 -3.42 1.77
C HIS A 152 -1.70 -2.08 2.42
N PHE A 153 -1.61 -1.04 1.60
CA PHE A 153 -1.37 0.33 2.04
C PHE A 153 -2.46 1.22 1.47
N ASP A 154 -3.39 1.64 2.32
CA ASP A 154 -4.38 2.65 1.94
C ASP A 154 -3.73 4.03 2.09
N LEU A 155 -3.75 4.83 1.03
CA LEU A 155 -2.93 6.03 0.91
C LEU A 155 -3.78 7.28 1.11
N GLN A 156 -3.41 8.13 2.07
CA GLN A 156 -4.14 9.37 2.33
C GLN A 156 -4.10 10.25 1.07
N ASN A 157 -5.27 10.70 0.63
CA ASN A 157 -5.43 11.47 -0.61
C ASN A 157 -6.29 12.74 -0.45
N ASN A 158 -6.47 13.25 0.77
CA ASN A 158 -7.28 14.44 1.02
C ASN A 158 -6.86 15.70 0.23
N LYS A 159 -5.56 15.87 -0.05
CA LYS A 159 -5.04 16.97 -0.89
C LYS A 159 -4.70 16.52 -2.31
N ASN A 160 -5.28 15.40 -2.75
CA ASN A 160 -4.99 14.76 -4.05
C ASN A 160 -3.51 14.40 -4.26
N GLN A 161 -2.74 14.25 -3.18
CA GLN A 161 -1.31 14.00 -3.24
C GLN A 161 -0.95 12.65 -3.89
N VAL A 162 -1.87 11.68 -3.94
CA VAL A 162 -1.65 10.37 -4.56
C VAL A 162 -2.21 10.33 -5.99
N LEU A 163 -3.52 10.58 -6.15
CA LEU A 163 -4.16 10.42 -7.46
C LEU A 163 -3.68 11.46 -8.47
N GLN A 164 -3.71 12.75 -8.11
CA GLN A 164 -3.25 13.81 -9.01
C GLN A 164 -1.75 14.05 -8.84
N GLY A 165 -1.25 14.03 -7.61
CA GLY A 165 0.16 14.31 -7.30
C GLY A 165 1.14 13.26 -7.82
N LEU A 166 0.78 11.98 -7.77
CA LEU A 166 1.63 10.88 -8.26
C LEU A 166 1.11 10.23 -9.56
N GLY A 167 -0.16 10.47 -9.92
CA GLY A 167 -0.82 9.73 -10.99
C GLY A 167 -1.08 8.27 -10.63
N TRP A 168 -1.19 7.95 -9.33
CA TRP A 168 -1.40 6.57 -8.88
C TRP A 168 -2.88 6.30 -8.70
N ASP A 169 -3.41 5.41 -9.54
CA ASP A 169 -4.77 4.90 -9.41
C ASP A 169 -4.74 3.43 -8.95
N ASN A 170 -4.65 3.21 -7.64
CA ASN A 170 -4.54 1.88 -7.00
C ASN A 170 -3.44 1.03 -7.63
N ALA A 171 -2.26 1.64 -7.77
CA ALA A 171 -1.11 1.01 -8.39
C ALA A 171 -0.67 -0.23 -7.59
N GLU A 172 -0.31 -1.29 -8.31
CA GLU A 172 0.46 -2.40 -7.74
C GLU A 172 1.89 -1.92 -7.50
N VAL A 173 2.41 -2.17 -6.28
CA VAL A 173 3.73 -1.70 -5.86
C VAL A 173 4.55 -2.84 -5.29
N THR A 174 5.87 -2.78 -5.43
CA THR A 174 6.77 -3.46 -4.48
C THR A 174 6.92 -2.59 -3.25
N TRP A 175 7.07 -3.20 -2.08
CA TRP A 175 7.22 -2.48 -0.81
C TRP A 175 8.43 -2.97 -0.01
N GLN A 176 8.98 -2.08 0.82
CA GLN A 176 9.99 -2.38 1.83
C GLN A 176 9.94 -1.33 2.94
N GLU A 177 10.26 -1.73 4.17
CA GLU A 177 10.51 -0.76 5.25
C GLU A 177 11.81 -0.01 4.99
N VAL A 178 11.82 1.29 5.32
CA VAL A 178 12.98 2.17 5.19
C VAL A 178 13.03 3.14 6.36
N SER A 179 14.19 3.75 6.59
CA SER A 179 14.27 4.91 7.48
C SER A 179 13.41 6.04 6.95
N CYS A 180 12.66 6.68 7.85
CA CYS A 180 11.86 7.85 7.49
C CYS A 180 12.76 9.01 7.06
N PRO A 181 12.32 9.81 6.06
CA PRO A 181 12.95 11.10 5.76
C PRO A 181 13.03 11.98 7.01
N HIS A 182 14.02 12.87 7.06
CA HIS A 182 14.29 13.71 8.23
C HIS A 182 13.07 14.57 8.63
N ASP A 183 12.31 15.09 7.67
CA ASP A 183 11.11 15.87 7.97
C ASP A 183 10.05 15.03 8.69
N TYR A 184 9.91 13.75 8.37
CA TYR A 184 8.90 12.86 8.96
C TYR A 184 9.21 12.55 10.42
N ALA A 185 10.48 12.42 10.82
CA ALA A 185 10.83 12.23 12.23
C ALA A 185 10.33 13.37 13.12
N SER A 186 10.45 14.62 12.65
CA SER A 186 9.96 15.81 13.36
C SER A 186 8.43 15.94 13.40
N LEU A 187 7.75 15.32 12.44
CA LEU A 187 6.28 15.28 12.40
C LEU A 187 5.76 14.18 13.33
N TRP A 188 6.39 13.01 13.27
CA TRP A 188 6.07 11.85 14.10
C TRP A 188 6.21 12.15 15.59
N SER A 189 7.21 12.93 16.01
CA SER A 189 7.40 13.31 17.41
C SER A 189 6.26 14.11 18.03
N LYS A 190 5.33 14.62 17.21
CA LYS A 190 4.14 15.35 17.64
C LYS A 190 2.92 14.45 17.82
N CYS A 191 2.97 13.21 17.33
CA CYS A 191 1.85 12.28 17.44
C CYS A 191 1.81 11.67 18.86
N GLU A 192 0.60 11.43 19.37
CA GLU A 192 0.36 10.89 20.70
C GLU A 192 1.08 9.55 20.93
N CYS A 193 1.13 8.71 19.89
CA CYS A 193 1.74 7.39 19.98
C CYS A 193 3.29 7.39 19.88
N HIS A 194 3.93 8.55 19.78
CA HIS A 194 5.39 8.63 19.78
C HIS A 194 5.96 8.21 21.14
N GLY A 195 6.85 7.21 21.15
CA GLY A 195 7.46 6.66 22.36
C GLY A 195 6.71 5.47 23.00
N HIS A 196 5.64 4.97 22.35
CA HIS A 196 4.86 3.84 22.86
C HIS A 196 5.48 2.44 22.64
N HIS A 197 6.59 2.30 21.91
CA HIS A 197 7.27 1.02 21.63
C HIS A 197 8.78 1.19 21.42
#